data_AF-A0A3P7IZW0-F1
#
_entry.id   AF-A0A3P7IZW0-F1
#
_cell.length_a   1.000
_cell.length_b   1.000
_cell.length_c   1.000
_cell.angle_alpha   90.00
_cell.angle_beta   90.00
_cell.angle_gamma   90.00
#
_symmetry.space_group_name_H-M   'P 1'
#
loop_
_entity.id
_entity.type
_entity.pdbx_description
1 polymer ?
#
loop_
_entity_poly.entity_id
_entity_poly.type
_entity_poly.pdbx_seq_one_letter_code
_entity_poly.pdbx_strand_id
1 'polypeptide(L)'
;MKKNDKDLKIRCVYEGSAKIKGGLSLNEDLYRGPVLLPDLVGILIRTRLCEILISSDIEEAFLMVSLNRVSRDYTRFLWLKDPTASLCPQS
;
A
#
# COMPACT_ATOMS: atom_id res chain seq x y z
N MET A 1 25.60 -23.79 -8.04
CA MET A 1 24.20 -23.73 -8.50
C MET A 1 23.97 -22.33 -9.06
N LYS A 2 23.97 -22.15 -10.38
CA LYS A 2 23.77 -20.84 -11.03
C LYS A 2 22.26 -20.53 -11.02
N LYS A 3 21.86 -19.42 -10.39
CA LYS A 3 20.47 -18.95 -10.37
C LYS A 3 20.22 -18.19 -11.67
N ASN A 4 19.26 -18.64 -12.48
CA ASN A 4 18.84 -17.92 -13.68
C ASN A 4 18.03 -16.68 -13.26
N ASP A 5 18.35 -15.53 -13.85
CA ASP A 5 17.86 -14.19 -13.52
C ASP A 5 16.40 -13.92 -13.98
N LYS A 6 15.63 -14.97 -14.33
CA LYS A 6 14.34 -14.84 -15.03
C LYS A 6 13.08 -14.81 -14.14
N ASP A 7 13.20 -15.06 -12.83
CA ASP A 7 12.03 -15.20 -11.94
C ASP A 7 12.10 -14.35 -10.65
N LEU A 8 12.88 -13.27 -10.62
CA LEU A 8 12.85 -12.34 -9.48
C LEU A 8 11.65 -11.39 -9.60
N LYS A 9 10.54 -11.72 -8.93
CA LYS A 9 9.41 -10.81 -8.77
C LYS A 9 9.83 -9.63 -7.87
N ILE A 10 10.23 -8.53 -8.50
CA ILE A 10 10.48 -7.25 -7.82
C ILE A 10 9.14 -6.65 -7.42
N ARG A 11 9.04 -6.13 -6.19
CA ARG A 11 7.87 -5.40 -5.69
C ARG A 11 8.27 -3.95 -5.40
N CYS A 12 7.52 -3.00 -5.93
CA CYS A 12 7.63 -1.60 -5.53
C CYS A 12 6.95 -1.43 -4.17
N VAL A 13 7.64 -0.80 -3.22
CA VAL A 13 7.11 -0.53 -1.87
C VAL A 13 7.21 0.97 -1.63
N TYR A 14 6.10 1.57 -1.21
CA TYR A 14 6.06 2.97 -0.83
C TYR A 14 6.38 3.14 0.66
N GLU A 15 7.43 3.89 0.98
CA GLU A 15 7.87 4.13 2.36
C GLU A 15 7.13 5.35 2.98
N GLY A 16 5.87 5.15 3.38
CA GLY A 16 5.05 6.21 3.98
C GLY A 16 5.49 6.67 5.39
N SER A 17 6.42 5.95 6.01
CA SER A 17 7.00 6.29 7.32
C SER A 17 8.29 7.10 7.24
N ALA A 18 8.82 7.34 6.04
CA ALA A 18 10.04 8.14 5.86
C ALA A 18 9.83 9.56 6.39
N LYS A 19 10.86 10.11 7.03
CA LYS A 19 10.83 11.45 7.63
C LYS A 19 12.04 12.26 7.20
N ILE A 20 11.82 13.53 6.92
CA ILE A 20 12.88 14.52 6.89
C ILE A 20 13.18 14.98 8.32
N LYS A 21 14.41 15.47 8.57
CA LYS A 21 14.82 15.92 9.90
C LYS A 21 13.87 17.02 10.40
N GLY A 22 13.16 16.76 11.49
CA GLY A 22 12.20 17.68 12.08
C GLY A 22 10.81 17.73 11.42
N GLY A 23 10.54 16.88 10.43
CA GLY A 23 9.23 16.76 9.79
C GLY A 23 8.42 15.54 10.24
N LEU A 24 7.14 15.54 9.90
CA LEU A 24 6.25 14.38 10.03
C LEU A 24 6.38 13.47 8.81
N SER A 25 6.09 12.18 9.00
CA SER A 25 5.91 11.23 7.90
C SER A 25 4.51 11.34 7.29
N LEU A 26 4.31 10.81 6.08
CA LEU A 26 2.98 10.78 5.46
C LEU A 26 1.96 10.07 6.34
N ASN A 27 2.34 8.93 6.95
CA ASN A 27 1.44 8.16 7.82
C ASN A 27 1.04 8.92 9.09
N GLU A 28 1.84 9.88 9.55
CA GLU A 28 1.53 10.70 10.73
C GLU A 28 0.65 11.91 10.39
N ASP A 29 0.78 12.43 9.16
CA ASP A 29 0.00 13.59 8.69
C ASP A 29 -1.38 13.17 8.16
N LEU A 30 -1.56 11.89 7.81
CA LEU A 30 -2.85 11.35 7.38
C LEU A 30 -3.81 11.11 8.55
N TYR A 31 -5.04 11.63 8.42
CA TYR A 31 -6.12 11.27 9.33
C TYR A 31 -6.49 9.78 9.16
N ARG A 32 -6.25 8.98 10.21
CA ARG A 32 -6.47 7.52 10.20
C ARG A 32 -7.92 7.10 9.95
N GLY A 33 -8.88 7.93 10.34
CA GLY A 33 -10.30 7.58 10.33
C GLY A 33 -10.67 6.45 11.30
N PRO A 34 -11.96 6.08 11.35
CA PRO A 34 -12.44 4.97 12.16
C PRO A 34 -12.05 3.62 11.54
N VAL A 35 -11.98 2.58 12.37
CA VAL A 35 -11.77 1.20 11.90
C VAL A 35 -13.07 0.72 11.25
N LEU A 36 -13.04 0.50 9.93
CA LEU A 36 -14.18 0.00 9.15
C LEU A 36 -14.23 -1.53 9.08
N LEU A 37 -13.18 -2.21 9.55
CA LEU A 37 -13.11 -3.66 9.52
C LEU A 37 -14.06 -4.25 10.58
N PRO A 38 -14.89 -5.25 10.21
CA PRO A 38 -15.69 -5.98 11.17
C PRO A 38 -14.80 -6.73 12.16
N ASP A 39 -15.29 -6.93 13.38
CA ASP A 39 -14.58 -7.72 14.40
C ASP A 39 -14.38 -9.16 13.91
N LEU A 40 -13.11 -9.56 13.82
CA LEU A 40 -12.71 -10.86 13.30
C LEU A 40 -13.23 -11.99 14.19
N VAL A 41 -13.18 -11.83 15.51
CA VAL A 41 -13.67 -12.86 16.45
C VAL A 41 -15.17 -13.07 16.26
N GLY A 42 -15.94 -11.98 16.16
CA GLY A 42 -17.37 -12.01 15.89
C GLY A 42 -17.69 -12.67 14.56
N ILE A 43 -16.89 -12.45 13.51
CA ILE A 43 -17.03 -13.18 12.24
C ILE A 43 -16.84 -14.68 12.49
N LEU A 44 -15.73 -15.08 13.12
CA LEU A 44 -15.39 -16.49 13.36
C LEU A 44 -16.41 -17.22 14.24
N ILE A 45 -17.07 -16.54 15.18
CA ILE A 45 -18.16 -17.13 15.98
C ILE A 45 -19.39 -17.36 15.11
N ARG A 46 -19.78 -16.38 14.27
CA ARG A 46 -20.94 -16.51 13.39
C ARG A 46 -20.75 -17.60 12.34
N THR A 47 -19.54 -17.78 11.81
CA THR A 47 -19.29 -18.85 10.84
C THR A 47 -19.51 -20.24 11.43
N ARG A 48 -19.36 -20.41 12.75
CA ARG A 48 -19.65 -21.69 13.45
C ARG A 48 -21.14 -21.99 13.59
N LEU A 49 -22.02 -20.99 13.40
CA LEU A 49 -23.47 -21.18 13.41
C LEU A 49 -24.01 -21.67 12.05
N CYS A 50 -23.19 -21.61 11.00
CA CYS A 50 -23.54 -22.04 9.65
C CYS A 50 -22.92 -23.42 9.36
N GLU A 51 -23.67 -24.30 8.71
CA GLU A 51 -23.16 -25.61 8.27
C GLU A 51 -22.13 -25.50 7.14
N ILE A 52 -22.28 -24.47 6.29
CA ILE A 52 -21.42 -24.23 5.13
C ILE A 52 -20.91 -22.79 5.17
N LEU A 53 -19.59 -22.63 5.02
CA LEU A 53 -18.90 -21.34 4.89
C LEU A 53 -18.31 -21.22 3.49
N ILE A 54 -18.58 -20.10 2.82
CA ILE A 54 -17.93 -19.72 1.57
C ILE A 54 -17.00 -18.55 1.83
N SER A 55 -15.76 -18.65 1.33
CA SER A 55 -14.74 -17.61 1.45
C SER A 55 -14.03 -17.45 0.11
N SER A 56 -13.72 -16.21 -0.26
CA SER A 56 -12.94 -15.85 -1.44
C SER A 56 -12.11 -14.61 -1.12
N ASP A 57 -10.95 -14.49 -1.75
CA ASP A 57 -10.17 -13.25 -1.72
C ASP A 57 -10.49 -12.37 -2.94
N ILE A 58 -10.17 -11.08 -2.81
CA ILE A 58 -10.22 -10.12 -3.91
C ILE A 58 -8.77 -9.76 -4.23
N GLU A 59 -8.29 -10.22 -5.38
CA GLU A 59 -6.97 -9.90 -5.87
C GLU A 59 -6.83 -8.37 -6.03
N GLU A 60 -5.76 -7.79 -5.47
CA GLU A 60 -5.46 -6.36 -5.55
C GLU A 60 -6.61 -5.42 -5.13
N ALA A 61 -7.33 -5.76 -4.05
CA ALA A 61 -8.51 -5.00 -3.58
C ALA A 61 -8.30 -3.49 -3.44
N PHE A 62 -7.11 -3.02 -3.04
CA PHE A 62 -6.81 -1.59 -2.92
C PHE A 62 -6.79 -0.86 -4.28
N LEU A 63 -6.47 -1.56 -5.38
CA LEU A 63 -6.46 -0.98 -6.72
C LEU A 63 -7.86 -0.83 -7.31
N MET A 64 -8.86 -1.53 -6.76
CA MET A 64 -10.26 -1.42 -7.19
C MET A 64 -10.94 -0.15 -6.67
N VAL A 65 -10.32 0.57 -5.72
CA VAL A 65 -10.87 1.80 -5.14
C VAL A 65 -10.19 3.02 -5.75
N SER A 66 -10.97 3.94 -6.32
CA SER A 66 -10.43 5.20 -6.85
C SER A 66 -10.17 6.21 -5.73
N LEU A 67 -9.02 6.87 -5.79
CA LEU A 67 -8.72 8.04 -4.97
C LEU A 67 -9.50 9.27 -5.43
N ASN A 68 -9.94 10.08 -4.46
CA ASN A 68 -10.46 11.42 -4.71
C ASN A 68 -9.42 12.24 -5.47
N ARG A 69 -9.86 13.02 -6.47
CA ARG A 69 -8.97 13.83 -7.32
C ARG A 69 -8.02 14.71 -6.51
N VAL A 70 -8.50 15.32 -5.42
CA VAL A 70 -7.71 16.22 -4.56
C VAL A 70 -6.64 15.46 -3.77
N SER A 71 -6.83 14.17 -3.53
CA SER A 71 -5.93 13.36 -2.70
C SER A 71 -4.88 12.58 -3.51
N ARG A 72 -4.94 12.62 -4.84
CA ARG A 72 -4.05 11.81 -5.69
C ARG A 72 -2.58 12.23 -5.57
N ASP A 73 -2.32 13.53 -5.39
CA ASP A 73 -0.95 14.03 -5.33
C ASP A 73 -0.15 13.49 -4.12
N TYR A 74 -0.82 13.12 -3.03
CA TYR A 74 -0.19 12.49 -1.85
C TYR A 74 0.31 11.06 -2.12
N THR A 75 -0.08 10.44 -3.22
CA THR A 75 0.29 9.04 -3.57
C THR A 75 1.30 8.95 -4.72
N ARG A 76 1.86 10.10 -5.13
CA ARG A 76 2.88 10.15 -6.19
C ARG A 76 4.20 9.57 -5.68
N PHE A 77 4.90 8.88 -6.57
CA PHE A 77 6.26 8.38 -6.33
C PHE A 77 7.23 9.02 -7.33
N LEU A 78 8.45 9.24 -6.85
CA LEU A 78 9.55 9.69 -7.70
C LEU A 78 10.07 8.49 -8.51
N TRP A 79 10.02 8.59 -9.83
CA TRP A 79 10.56 7.57 -10.73
C TRP A 79 11.77 8.13 -11.49
N LEU A 80 12.96 7.73 -11.06
CA LEU A 80 14.22 8.17 -11.68
C LEU A 80 14.64 7.20 -12.78
N LYS A 81 14.98 7.73 -13.96
CA LYS A 81 15.58 6.93 -15.04
C LYS A 81 17.00 6.48 -14.71
N ASP A 82 17.73 7.34 -14.01
CA ASP A 82 19.07 7.07 -13.48
C ASP A 82 19.09 7.54 -12.01
N PRO A 83 19.20 6.63 -11.03
CA PRO A 83 19.25 6.98 -9.62
C PRO A 83 20.57 7.64 -9.19
N THR A 84 21.59 7.62 -10.06
CA THR A 84 22.90 8.26 -9.80
C THR A 84 23.00 9.66 -10.40
N ALA A 85 22.08 10.01 -11.31
CA ALA A 85 22.02 11.36 -11.86
C ALA A 85 21.65 12.36 -10.76
N SER A 86 22.36 13.49 -10.73
CA SER A 86 22.03 14.61 -9.86
C SER A 86 20.59 15.09 -10.13
N LEU A 87 19.81 15.28 -9.07
CA LEU A 87 18.48 15.90 -9.10
C LEU A 87 18.59 17.41 -9.43
N CYS A 88 19.22 17.76 -10.54
CA CYS A 88 19.26 19.14 -11.01
C CYS A 88 17.91 19.48 -11.65
N PRO A 89 17.23 20.55 -11.22
CA PRO A 89 16.13 21.11 -12.00
C PRO A 89 16.74 21.65 -13.31
N GLN A 90 16.28 21.17 -14.46
CA GLN A 90 16.47 21.91 -15.70
C GLN A 90 15.39 23.00 -15.76
N SER A 91 15.70 24.16 -15.18
CA SER A 91 15.09 25.46 -15.47
C SER A 91 15.98 26.58 -14.93
#